data_AF-B2J9L6-F1
#
_entry.id   AF-B2J9L6-F1
#
_cell.length_a   1.000
_cell.length_b   1.000
_cell.length_c   1.000
_cell.angle_alpha   90.00
_cell.angle_beta   90.00
_cell.angle_gamma   90.00
#
_symmetry.space_group_name_H-M   'P 1'
#
loop_
_entity.id
_entity.type
_entity.pdbx_description
1 polymer ?
#
loop_
_entity_poly.entity_id
_entity_poly.type
_entity_poly.pdbx_seq_one_letter_code
_entity_poly.pdbx_strand_id
1 'polypeptide(L)'
;MPFLVTLSAEERRNLFKMGDKRLAFVNNSLIAAQSNRDILPASFDLDEFIRDYQLAATLTEVLIGLRQLTEQVDDTLMAVGSEAMGSSLTVYDYVKTAAKKTPGLKIIAEQLGERFKAIKKKPAKAAVDS
;
A
#
# COMPACT_ATOMS: atom_id res chain seq x y z
N MET A 1 11.35 12.79 -4.23
CA MET A 1 11.31 13.68 -3.04
C MET A 1 12.57 13.43 -2.20
N PRO A 2 13.60 14.30 -2.29
CA PRO A 2 14.91 14.05 -1.69
C PRO A 2 14.95 14.13 -0.16
N PHE A 3 13.86 14.59 0.49
CA PHE A 3 13.76 14.71 1.95
C PHE A 3 13.14 13.47 2.62
N LEU A 4 12.64 12.51 1.85
CA LEU A 4 12.11 11.26 2.40
C LEU A 4 13.26 10.33 2.79
N VAL A 5 13.18 9.77 3.99
CA VAL A 5 14.21 8.87 4.53
C VAL A 5 13.68 7.44 4.60
N THR A 6 14.59 6.48 4.43
CA THR A 6 14.30 5.06 4.70
C THR A 6 14.94 4.69 6.03
N LEU A 7 14.11 4.24 6.96
CA LEU A 7 14.55 3.78 8.27
C LEU A 7 14.61 2.24 8.28
N SER A 8 15.66 1.69 8.85
CA SER A 8 15.73 0.28 9.23
C SER A 8 14.65 -0.08 10.26
N ALA A 9 14.39 -1.37 10.40
CA ALA A 9 13.46 -1.86 11.43
C ALA A 9 13.91 -1.49 12.86
N GLU A 10 15.22 -1.43 13.09
CA GLU A 10 15.80 -1.04 14.38
C GLU A 10 15.60 0.43 14.70
N GLU A 11 15.92 1.33 13.76
CA GLU A 11 15.69 2.77 13.92
C GLU A 11 14.20 3.06 14.18
N ARG A 12 13.30 2.41 13.44
CA ARG A 12 11.84 2.56 13.65
C ARG A 12 11.37 2.14 15.05
N ARG A 13 12.02 1.15 15.67
CA ARG A 13 11.66 0.71 17.04
C ARG A 13 12.12 1.73 18.08
N ASN A 14 13.24 2.40 17.84
CA ASN A 14 13.88 3.30 18.79
C ASN A 14 13.33 4.74 18.71
N LEU A 15 12.63 5.10 17.64
CA LEU A 15 12.04 6.44 17.49
C LEU A 15 10.66 6.58 18.15
N PHE A 16 10.35 7.80 18.59
CA PHE A 16 9.00 8.15 18.99
C PHE A 16 8.06 8.08 17.79
N LYS A 17 7.08 7.17 17.86
CA LYS A 17 6.05 7.04 16.84
C LYS A 17 5.04 8.17 16.97
N MET A 18 4.94 9.02 15.96
CA MET A 18 3.95 10.09 15.89
C MET A 18 2.57 9.53 15.49
N GLY A 19 1.86 8.94 16.46
CA GLY A 19 0.43 8.64 16.29
C GLY A 19 -0.45 9.80 16.75
N ASP A 20 -1.76 9.76 16.47
CA ASP A 20 -2.71 10.86 16.69
C ASP A 20 -2.61 11.52 18.06
N LYS A 21 -2.57 10.71 19.13
CA LYS A 21 -2.45 11.21 20.51
C LYS A 21 -1.17 11.99 20.74
N ARG A 22 -0.05 11.54 20.15
CA ARG A 22 1.24 12.22 20.28
C ARG A 22 1.29 13.46 19.41
N LEU A 23 0.70 13.42 18.22
CA LEU A 23 0.58 14.60 17.35
C LEU A 23 -0.19 15.73 18.06
N ALA A 24 -1.30 15.38 18.74
CA ALA A 24 -2.06 16.33 19.55
C ALA A 24 -1.24 16.90 20.73
N PHE A 25 -0.47 16.06 21.43
CA PHE A 25 0.42 16.51 22.49
C PHE A 25 1.50 17.48 21.97
N VAL A 26 2.11 17.16 20.83
CA VAL A 26 3.14 17.99 20.20
C VAL A 26 2.55 19.34 19.77
N ASN A 27 1.34 19.34 19.19
CA ASN A 27 0.64 20.57 18.84
C ASN A 27 0.40 21.46 20.07
N ASN A 28 -0.14 20.88 21.15
CA ASN A 28 -0.38 21.63 22.38
C ASN A 28 0.91 22.19 22.99
N SER A 29 2.00 21.41 22.91
CA SER A 29 3.33 21.84 23.36
C SER A 29 3.86 23.01 22.51
N LEU A 30 3.65 22.96 21.19
CA LEU A 30 4.01 24.03 20.27
C LEU A 30 3.23 25.32 20.56
N ILE A 31 1.91 25.22 20.77
CA ILE A 31 1.06 26.35 21.14
C ILE A 31 1.53 26.99 22.45
N ALA A 32 1.83 26.17 23.46
CA ALA A 32 2.35 26.64 24.74
C ALA A 32 3.70 27.36 24.58
N ALA A 33 4.62 26.77 23.81
CA ALA A 33 5.94 27.31 23.53
C ALA A 33 5.89 28.64 22.77
N GLN A 34 5.01 28.77 21.77
CA GLN A 34 4.82 30.01 21.02
C GLN A 34 4.19 31.12 21.87
N SER A 35 3.27 30.76 22.77
CA SER A 35 2.57 31.72 23.63
C SER A 35 3.43 32.19 24.82
N ASN A 36 4.45 31.43 25.19
CA ASN A 36 5.29 31.68 26.37
C ASN A 36 6.77 31.50 26.01
N ARG A 37 7.26 32.26 25.02
CA ARG A 37 8.62 32.07 24.46
C ARG A 37 9.74 32.27 25.48
N ASP A 38 9.51 33.10 26.48
CA ASP A 38 10.44 33.44 27.56
C ASP A 38 10.75 32.27 28.51
N ILE A 39 9.91 31.23 28.56
CA ILE A 39 10.18 30.02 29.37
C ILE A 39 11.22 29.10 28.72
N LEU A 40 11.47 29.29 27.42
CA LEU A 40 12.39 28.44 26.65
C LEU A 40 13.83 28.94 26.86
N PRO A 41 14.80 28.04 27.02
CA PRO A 41 16.19 28.45 27.05
C PRO A 41 16.60 29.03 25.69
N ALA A 42 17.57 29.96 25.69
CA ALA A 42 18.08 30.57 24.45
C ALA A 42 18.65 29.56 23.43
N SER A 43 18.99 28.35 23.88
CA SER A 43 19.46 27.25 23.03
C SER A 43 18.35 26.46 22.34
N PHE A 44 17.07 26.72 22.65
CA PHE A 44 15.95 26.01 22.04
C PHE A 44 15.57 26.66 20.70
N ASP A 45 15.67 25.92 19.60
CA ASP A 45 15.24 26.37 18.28
C ASP A 45 13.73 26.15 18.11
N LEU A 46 12.96 27.19 18.43
CA LEU A 46 11.50 27.16 18.27
C LEU A 46 11.08 27.10 16.79
N ASP A 47 11.86 27.69 15.88
CA ASP A 47 11.52 27.70 14.47
C ASP A 47 11.73 26.32 13.85
N GLU A 48 12.78 25.58 14.25
CA GLU A 48 12.96 24.17 13.92
C GLU A 48 11.79 23.32 14.43
N PHE A 49 11.38 23.51 15.69
CA PHE A 49 10.25 22.78 16.23
C PHE A 49 8.95 23.03 15.45
N ILE A 50 8.70 24.28 15.03
CA ILE A 50 7.56 24.64 14.17
C ILE A 50 7.63 23.90 12.83
N ARG A 51 8.79 23.94 12.16
CA ARG A 51 8.98 23.28 10.84
C ARG A 51 8.76 21.77 10.93
N ASP A 52 9.31 21.13 11.95
CA ASP A 52 9.19 19.69 12.15
C ASP A 52 7.74 19.26 12.44
N TYR A 53 7.02 20.01 13.27
CA TYR A 53 5.61 19.75 13.54
C TYR A 53 4.77 19.89 12.26
N GLN A 54 4.97 20.95 11.49
CA GLN A 54 4.25 21.18 10.23
C GLN A 54 4.52 20.08 9.21
N LEU A 55 5.77 19.65 9.09
CA LEU A 55 6.16 18.54 8.22
C LEU A 55 5.51 17.22 8.67
N ALA A 56 5.53 16.92 9.98
CA ALA A 56 4.92 15.72 10.53
C ALA A 56 3.41 15.69 10.29
N ALA A 57 2.71 16.82 10.50
CA ALA A 57 1.28 16.93 10.24
C ALA A 57 0.96 16.71 8.75
N THR A 58 1.69 17.38 7.86
CA THR A 58 1.50 17.25 6.40
C THR A 58 1.75 15.82 5.92
N LEU A 59 2.84 15.19 6.36
CA LEU A 59 3.15 13.80 5.97
C LEU A 59 2.16 12.80 6.55
N THR A 60 1.54 13.09 7.70
CA THR A 60 0.48 12.26 8.27
C THR A 60 -0.75 12.25 7.36
N GLU A 61 -1.17 13.42 6.87
CA GLU A 61 -2.30 13.53 5.92
C GLU A 61 -1.99 12.84 4.58
N VAL A 62 -0.78 13.05 4.04
CA VAL A 62 -0.32 12.37 2.83
C VAL A 62 -0.34 10.84 3.01
N LEU A 63 0.14 10.34 4.15
CA LEU A 63 0.14 8.91 4.45
C LEU A 63 -1.29 8.32 4.54
N ILE A 64 -2.24 9.06 5.11
CA ILE A 64 -3.65 8.66 5.16
C ILE A 64 -4.20 8.54 3.73
N GLY A 65 -3.97 9.54 2.89
CA GLY A 65 -4.40 9.52 1.49
C GLY A 65 -3.76 8.37 0.69
N LEU A 66 -2.47 8.11 0.89
CA LEU A 66 -1.78 6.99 0.24
C LEU A 66 -2.34 5.63 0.65
N ARG A 67 -2.71 5.45 1.93
CA ARG A 67 -3.33 4.21 2.41
C ARG A 67 -4.68 3.97 1.76
N GLN A 68 -5.55 4.98 1.74
CA GLN A 68 -6.85 4.89 1.07
C GLN A 68 -6.70 4.61 -0.43
N LEU A 69 -5.79 5.30 -1.10
CA LEU A 69 -5.54 5.05 -2.52
C LEU A 69 -5.03 3.62 -2.77
N THR A 70 -4.14 3.13 -1.91
CA THR A 70 -3.60 1.76 -2.02
C THR A 70 -4.71 0.73 -1.88
N GLU A 71 -5.61 0.91 -0.90
CA GLU A 71 -6.78 0.05 -0.71
C GLU A 71 -7.70 0.06 -1.94
N GLN A 72 -8.03 1.23 -2.48
CA GLN A 72 -8.85 1.35 -3.69
C GLN A 72 -8.21 0.70 -4.92
N VAL A 73 -6.89 0.83 -5.07
CA VAL A 73 -6.14 0.19 -6.15
C VAL A 73 -6.15 -1.33 -5.97
N ASP A 74 -5.94 -1.84 -4.76
CA ASP A 74 -5.97 -3.28 -4.47
C ASP A 74 -7.35 -3.89 -4.75
N ASP A 75 -8.43 -3.24 -4.29
CA ASP A 75 -9.80 -3.63 -4.56
C ASP A 75 -10.11 -3.65 -6.06
N THR A 76 -9.66 -2.62 -6.78
CA THR A 76 -9.85 -2.52 -8.23
C THR A 76 -9.10 -3.64 -8.95
N LEU A 77 -7.85 -3.92 -8.56
CA LEU A 77 -7.05 -5.01 -9.12
C LEU A 77 -7.71 -6.37 -8.88
N MET A 78 -8.28 -6.58 -7.69
CA MET A 78 -9.05 -7.79 -7.37
C MET A 78 -10.28 -7.93 -8.27
N ALA A 79 -11.07 -6.85 -8.41
CA ALA A 79 -12.28 -6.85 -9.22
C ALA A 79 -11.98 -7.12 -10.70
N VAL A 80 -11.11 -6.32 -11.32
CA VAL A 80 -10.79 -6.47 -12.75
C VAL A 80 -10.02 -7.76 -13.04
N GLY A 81 -9.20 -8.22 -12.08
CA GLY A 81 -8.52 -9.51 -12.17
C GLY A 81 -9.49 -10.69 -12.17
N SER A 82 -10.54 -10.63 -11.35
CA SER A 82 -11.62 -11.63 -11.33
C SER A 82 -12.37 -11.68 -12.66
N GLU A 83 -12.74 -10.52 -13.21
CA GLU A 83 -13.41 -10.42 -14.51
C GLU A 83 -12.54 -10.95 -15.66
N ALA A 84 -11.25 -10.59 -15.67
CA ALA A 84 -10.29 -11.08 -16.65
C ALA A 84 -10.10 -12.59 -16.56
N MET A 85 -10.07 -13.15 -15.34
CA MET A 85 -9.98 -14.59 -15.13
C MET A 85 -11.25 -15.30 -15.63
N GLY A 86 -12.43 -14.79 -15.33
CA GLY A 86 -13.70 -15.31 -15.85
C GLY A 86 -13.71 -15.33 -17.38
N SER A 87 -13.34 -14.22 -18.01
CA SER A 87 -13.23 -14.11 -19.47
C SER A 87 -12.22 -15.11 -20.05
N SER A 88 -11.09 -15.31 -19.37
CA SER A 88 -10.07 -16.28 -19.79
C SER A 88 -10.57 -17.73 -19.76
N LEU A 89 -11.40 -18.08 -18.76
CA LEU A 89 -12.05 -19.39 -18.70
C LEU A 89 -13.05 -19.60 -19.84
N THR A 90 -13.85 -18.58 -20.15
CA THR A 90 -14.75 -18.61 -21.30
C THR A 90 -13.98 -18.81 -22.61
N VAL A 91 -12.88 -18.08 -22.81
CA VAL A 91 -12.00 -18.26 -23.98
C VAL A 91 -11.43 -19.68 -24.03
N TYR A 92 -10.96 -20.21 -22.90
CA TYR A 92 -10.46 -21.57 -22.83
C TYR A 92 -11.51 -22.61 -23.24
N ASP A 93 -12.76 -22.47 -22.79
CA ASP A 93 -13.85 -23.35 -23.17
C ASP A 93 -14.18 -23.28 -24.68
N TYR A 94 -14.15 -22.08 -25.27
CA TYR A 94 -14.29 -21.92 -26.72
C TYR A 94 -13.14 -22.57 -27.49
N VAL A 95 -11.89 -22.37 -27.05
CA VAL A 95 -10.71 -22.98 -27.67
C VAL A 95 -10.80 -24.50 -27.62
N LYS A 96 -11.17 -25.10 -26.47
CA LYS A 96 -11.39 -26.55 -26.36
C LYS A 96 -12.46 -27.05 -27.32
N THR A 97 -13.54 -26.30 -27.46
CA THR A 97 -14.66 -26.67 -28.34
C THR A 97 -14.23 -26.62 -29.81
N ALA A 98 -13.55 -25.55 -30.22
CA ALA A 98 -13.06 -25.36 -31.58
C ALA A 98 -11.93 -26.33 -31.96
N ALA A 99 -11.08 -26.73 -31.00
CA ALA A 99 -10.01 -27.71 -31.21
C ALA A 99 -10.49 -29.10 -31.64
N LYS A 100 -11.77 -29.43 -31.41
CA LYS A 100 -12.39 -30.67 -31.91
C LYS A 100 -12.48 -30.69 -33.44
N LYS A 101 -12.59 -29.51 -34.08
CA LYS A 101 -12.81 -29.36 -35.52
C LYS A 101 -11.61 -28.72 -36.24
N THR A 102 -10.76 -27.99 -35.51
CA THR A 102 -9.63 -27.24 -36.06
C THR A 102 -8.31 -27.76 -35.49
N PRO A 103 -7.52 -28.55 -36.26
CA PRO A 103 -6.29 -29.17 -35.78
C PRO A 103 -5.29 -28.19 -35.15
N GLY A 104 -5.16 -26.98 -35.71
CA GLY A 104 -4.24 -25.95 -35.22
C GLY A 104 -4.54 -25.42 -33.81
N LEU A 105 -5.76 -25.62 -33.29
CA LEU A 105 -6.16 -25.15 -31.95
C LEU A 105 -5.89 -26.17 -30.85
N LYS A 106 -5.53 -27.43 -31.18
CA LYS A 106 -5.28 -28.49 -30.17
C LYS A 106 -4.14 -28.13 -29.24
N ILE A 107 -3.03 -27.63 -29.80
CA ILE A 107 -1.84 -27.23 -29.03
C ILE A 107 -2.19 -26.11 -28.05
N ILE A 108 -2.98 -25.12 -28.49
CA ILE A 108 -3.40 -23.99 -27.65
C ILE A 108 -4.34 -24.46 -26.53
N ALA A 109 -5.28 -25.37 -26.83
CA ALA A 109 -6.17 -25.96 -25.83
C ALA A 109 -5.39 -26.73 -24.75
N GLU A 110 -4.38 -27.51 -25.14
CA GLU A 110 -3.53 -28.25 -24.22
C GLU A 110 -2.71 -27.30 -23.32
N GLN A 111 -2.10 -26.26 -23.90
CA GLN A 111 -1.33 -25.26 -23.16
C GLN A 111 -2.19 -24.53 -22.12
N LEU A 112 -3.38 -24.05 -22.50
CA LEU A 112 -4.31 -23.41 -21.57
C LEU A 112 -4.79 -24.40 -20.50
N GLY A 113 -4.98 -25.67 -20.85
CA GLY A 113 -5.36 -26.71 -19.92
C GLY A 113 -4.30 -26.99 -18.84
N GLU A 114 -3.02 -27.02 -19.20
CA GLU A 114 -1.93 -27.16 -18.23
C GLU A 114 -1.85 -25.97 -17.29
N ARG A 115 -2.02 -24.74 -17.81
CA ARG A 115 -2.08 -23.52 -16.98
C ARG A 115 -3.26 -23.59 -16.00
N PHE A 116 -4.44 -23.99 -16.45
CA PHE A 116 -5.61 -24.12 -15.59
C PHE A 116 -5.45 -25.18 -14.49
N LYS A 117 -4.85 -26.34 -14.82
CA LYS A 117 -4.53 -27.38 -13.82
C LYS A 117 -3.55 -26.86 -12.76
N ALA A 118 -2.53 -26.09 -13.16
CA ALA A 118 -1.56 -25.51 -12.23
C ALA A 118 -2.24 -24.52 -11.26
N ILE A 119 -3.19 -23.71 -11.75
CA ILE A 119 -3.98 -22.80 -10.91
C ILE A 119 -4.79 -23.58 -9.87
N LYS A 120 -5.47 -24.66 -10.25
CA LYS A 120 -6.25 -25.49 -9.31
C LYS A 120 -5.42 -26.22 -8.26
N LYS A 121 -4.14 -26.49 -8.53
CA LYS A 121 -3.26 -27.21 -7.61
C LYS A 121 -2.66 -26.34 -6.50
N LYS A 122 -2.75 -25.00 -6.59
CA LYS A 122 -2.27 -24.10 -5.55
C LYS A 122 -3.39 -23.87 -4.53
N PRO A 123 -3.33 -24.42 -3.30
CA PRO A 123 -4.34 -24.13 -2.28
C PRO A 123 -4.27 -22.65 -1.87
N ALA A 124 -5.44 -22.09 -1.57
CA ALA A 124 -5.70 -20.68 -1.25
C ALA A 124 -5.10 -20.20 0.09
N LYS A 125 -3.80 -20.45 0.33
CA LYS A 125 -3.08 -20.04 1.55
C LYS A 125 -1.93 -19.07 1.27
N ALA A 126 -2.12 -18.18 0.31
CA ALA A 126 -1.14 -17.14 -0.04
C ALA A 126 -1.80 -15.74 -0.13
N ALA A 127 -2.87 -15.51 0.64
CA ALA A 127 -3.55 -14.21 0.74
C ALA A 127 -3.65 -13.71 2.20
N VAL A 128 -2.77 -14.20 3.07
CA VAL A 128 -2.57 -13.64 4.41
C VAL A 128 -1.05 -13.59 4.57
N ASP A 129 -0.48 -12.41 4.30
CA ASP A 129 0.76 -11.88 4.89
C ASP A 129 1.28 -10.74 4.00
N SER A 130 0.90 -9.50 4.35
CA SER A 130 1.77 -8.30 4.43
C SER A 130 0.96 -7.11 4.91
#